data_AF-A0AAU4FZB5-F1
#
_entry.id   AF-A0AAU4FZB5-F1
#
_cell.length_a   1.000
_cell.length_b   1.000
_cell.length_c   1.000
_cell.angle_alpha   90.00
_cell.angle_beta   90.00
_cell.angle_gamma   90.00
#
_symmetry.space_group_name_H-M   'P 1'
#
loop_
_entity.id
_entity.type
_entity.pdbx_description
1 polymer ?
#
loop_
_entity_poly.entity_id
_entity_poly.type
_entity_poly.pdbx_seq_one_letter_code
_entity_poly.pdbx_strand_id
1 'polypeptide(L)'
;MATLFLSSPASAAPQTADNICVKVYLHDVGWQDQQCGAAGNAVTAGSPGAGHQVEAMTATVTGSSLCLMANMQGSGWDPSWSCAGDGQSVTIGKAGQGLRLEAVQFGVQSGVICGNSFVTGVGWNPNWYCGVDGGTNSIGTTGQDQPMEAVGFEICRPEGC
;
A
#
# COMPACT_ATOMS: atom_id res chain seq x y z
N MET A 1 -39.08 32.74 -33.04
CA MET A 1 -37.62 32.49 -33.09
C MET A 1 -37.20 32.06 -31.70
N ALA A 2 -36.90 30.77 -31.51
CA ALA A 2 -36.40 30.23 -30.26
C ALA A 2 -35.01 29.67 -30.53
N THR A 3 -33.99 30.27 -29.93
CA THR A 3 -32.59 29.86 -30.06
C THR A 3 -32.34 28.70 -29.11
N LEU A 4 -32.20 27.48 -29.62
CA LEU A 4 -31.69 26.35 -28.84
C LEU A 4 -30.18 26.52 -28.67
N PHE A 5 -29.73 26.66 -27.43
CA PHE A 5 -28.32 26.46 -27.07
C PHE A 5 -28.08 24.97 -26.86
N LEU A 6 -27.35 24.35 -27.79
CA LEU A 6 -26.74 23.04 -27.58
C LEU A 6 -25.48 23.26 -26.74
N SER A 7 -25.57 23.02 -25.44
CA SER A 7 -24.40 22.89 -24.57
C SER A 7 -23.68 21.59 -24.90
N SER A 8 -22.51 21.69 -25.52
CA SER A 8 -21.60 20.57 -25.71
C SER A 8 -21.24 19.95 -24.36
N PRO A 9 -21.12 18.61 -24.24
CA PRO A 9 -20.56 18.02 -23.03
C PRO A 9 -19.08 18.43 -22.96
N ALA A 10 -18.69 19.02 -21.83
CA ALA A 10 -17.30 19.22 -21.49
C ALA A 10 -16.61 17.84 -21.52
N SER A 11 -15.67 17.65 -22.45
CA SER A 11 -14.81 16.47 -22.44
C SER A 11 -13.95 16.55 -21.17
N ALA A 12 -14.19 15.65 -20.23
CA ALA A 12 -13.31 15.48 -19.09
C ALA A 12 -11.91 15.15 -19.61
N ALA A 13 -10.89 15.84 -19.08
CA ALA A 13 -9.51 15.46 -19.32
C ALA A 13 -9.32 13.98 -18.92
N PRO A 14 -8.44 13.22 -19.60
CA PRO A 14 -8.16 11.85 -19.22
C PRO A 14 -7.69 11.83 -17.76
N GLN A 15 -8.48 11.19 -16.89
CA GLN A 15 -8.12 10.95 -15.51
C GLN A 15 -6.85 10.09 -15.51
N THR A 16 -5.79 10.53 -14.84
CA THR A 16 -4.59 9.71 -14.64
C THR A 16 -5.04 8.38 -14.08
N ALA A 17 -4.64 7.26 -14.69
CA ALA A 17 -5.04 5.96 -14.19
C ALA A 17 -4.58 5.82 -12.74
N ASP A 18 -5.51 5.49 -11.83
CA ASP A 18 -5.16 5.22 -10.44
C ASP A 18 -4.43 3.87 -10.41
N ASN A 19 -3.18 3.86 -9.95
CA ASN A 19 -2.36 2.67 -9.87
C ASN A 19 -1.69 2.62 -8.51
N ILE A 20 -1.34 1.42 -8.08
CA ILE A 20 -0.45 1.19 -6.95
C ILE A 20 0.73 0.35 -7.40
N CYS A 21 1.93 0.76 -6.98
CA CYS A 21 3.16 0.03 -7.19
C CYS A 21 3.85 -0.20 -5.85
N VAL A 22 4.29 -1.44 -5.59
CA VAL A 22 4.92 -1.83 -4.32
C VAL A 22 6.13 -2.71 -4.58
N LYS A 23 7.19 -2.51 -3.80
CA LYS A 23 8.31 -3.45 -3.67
C LYS A 23 8.75 -3.54 -2.21
N VAL A 24 9.36 -4.65 -1.86
CA VAL A 24 9.89 -4.89 -0.51
C VAL A 24 11.37 -5.24 -0.55
N TYR A 25 12.05 -4.94 0.54
CA TYR A 25 13.36 -5.48 0.87
C TYR A 25 13.16 -6.71 1.75
N LEU A 26 13.58 -7.86 1.25
CA LEU A 26 13.55 -9.13 1.98
C LEU A 26 14.89 -9.39 2.66
N HIS A 27 14.85 -9.80 3.93
CA HIS A 27 16.02 -10.22 4.70
C HIS A 27 16.82 -11.29 3.94
N ASP A 28 18.14 -11.12 3.88
CA ASP A 28 19.10 -11.97 3.16
C ASP A 28 18.89 -12.12 1.63
N VAL A 29 17.94 -11.38 1.03
CA VAL A 29 17.66 -11.43 -0.41
C VAL A 29 17.88 -10.06 -1.06
N GLY A 30 17.39 -9.00 -0.44
CA GLY A 30 17.47 -7.63 -0.94
C GLY A 30 16.16 -7.10 -1.51
N TRP A 31 16.25 -6.01 -2.26
CA TRP A 31 15.11 -5.39 -2.94
C TRP A 31 14.60 -6.29 -4.07
N GLN A 32 13.29 -6.54 -4.09
CA GLN A 32 12.61 -7.18 -5.21
C GLN A 32 12.26 -6.19 -6.32
N ASP A 33 11.93 -6.73 -7.49
CA ASP A 33 11.29 -5.97 -8.57
C ASP A 33 9.92 -5.42 -8.13
N GLN A 34 9.60 -4.23 -8.62
CA GLN A 34 8.35 -3.55 -8.29
C GLN A 34 7.16 -4.20 -8.98
N GLN A 35 6.13 -4.50 -8.18
CA GLN A 35 4.86 -5.03 -8.65
C GLN A 35 3.85 -3.89 -8.71
N CYS A 36 3.14 -3.77 -9.84
CA CYS A 36 2.19 -2.69 -10.08
C CYS A 36 0.83 -3.23 -10.52
N GLY A 37 -0.22 -2.57 -10.06
CA GLY A 37 -1.61 -2.92 -10.36
C GLY A 37 -2.42 -1.65 -10.58
N ALA A 38 -3.29 -1.68 -11.59
CA ALA A 38 -4.29 -0.64 -11.79
C ALA A 38 -5.40 -0.76 -10.75
N ALA A 39 -6.18 0.30 -10.54
CA ALA A 39 -7.32 0.28 -9.63
C ALA A 39 -8.22 -0.94 -9.83
N GLY A 40 -8.65 -1.55 -8.72
CA GLY A 40 -9.40 -2.81 -8.73
C GLY A 40 -8.55 -4.07 -8.94
N ASN A 41 -7.21 -3.94 -8.99
CA ASN A 41 -6.31 -5.08 -9.12
C ASN A 41 -5.28 -5.06 -7.99
N ALA A 42 -5.40 -6.03 -7.09
CA ALA A 42 -4.45 -6.24 -6.01
C ALA A 42 -3.04 -6.59 -6.54
N VAL A 43 -2.02 -6.02 -5.89
CA VAL A 43 -0.61 -6.41 -6.05
C VAL A 43 -0.12 -7.13 -4.81
N THR A 44 0.83 -8.04 -4.98
CA THR A 44 1.53 -8.71 -3.88
C THR A 44 3.02 -8.50 -4.03
N ALA A 45 3.70 -8.09 -2.96
CA ALA A 45 5.15 -7.98 -2.88
C ALA A 45 5.68 -8.78 -1.68
N GLY A 46 6.79 -9.47 -1.85
CA GLY A 46 7.39 -10.36 -0.86
C GLY A 46 7.47 -11.81 -1.33
N SER A 47 7.63 -12.73 -0.38
CA SER A 47 7.82 -14.17 -0.66
C SER A 47 7.06 -15.02 0.37
N PRO A 48 5.73 -15.12 0.26
CA PRO A 48 4.90 -15.77 1.28
C PRO A 48 5.26 -17.25 1.44
N GLY A 49 5.61 -17.65 2.66
CA GLY A 49 5.94 -19.04 3.01
C GLY A 49 7.39 -19.43 2.69
N ALA A 50 8.20 -18.52 2.14
CA ALA A 50 9.61 -18.78 1.85
C ALA A 50 10.52 -18.52 3.06
N GLY A 51 10.00 -17.92 4.14
CA GLY A 51 10.77 -17.63 5.34
C GLY A 51 11.70 -16.42 5.23
N HIS A 52 11.58 -15.61 4.18
CA HIS A 52 12.26 -14.32 4.09
C HIS A 52 11.33 -13.22 4.61
N GLN A 53 11.81 -12.42 5.55
CA GLN A 53 11.01 -11.39 6.21
C GLN A 53 11.18 -10.03 5.54
N VAL A 54 10.12 -9.23 5.52
CA VAL A 54 10.15 -7.85 5.01
C VAL A 54 10.83 -6.95 6.05
N GLU A 55 11.89 -6.25 5.64
CA GLU A 55 12.55 -5.23 6.49
C GLU A 55 12.16 -3.80 6.12
N ALA A 56 11.86 -3.58 4.84
CA ALA A 56 11.47 -2.30 4.30
C ALA A 56 10.51 -2.47 3.11
N MET A 57 9.71 -1.45 2.85
CA MET A 57 8.85 -1.40 1.68
C MET A 57 8.88 -0.01 1.04
N THR A 58 8.81 0.02 -0.28
CA THR A 58 8.56 1.23 -1.07
C THR A 58 7.24 1.08 -1.79
N ALA A 59 6.40 2.11 -1.75
CA ALA A 59 5.16 2.14 -2.51
C ALA A 59 4.95 3.48 -3.19
N THR A 60 4.14 3.49 -4.24
CA THR A 60 3.74 4.67 -5.00
C THR A 60 2.29 4.50 -5.42
N VAL A 61 1.50 5.56 -5.32
CA VAL A 61 0.14 5.62 -5.84
C VAL A 61 0.04 6.75 -6.85
N THR A 62 -0.70 6.54 -7.93
CA THR A 62 -1.12 7.62 -8.83
C THR A 62 -2.59 7.97 -8.60
N GLY A 63 -2.95 9.25 -8.74
CA GLY A 63 -4.31 9.76 -8.51
C GLY A 63 -4.63 10.16 -7.06
N SER A 64 -3.70 9.97 -6.12
CA SER A 64 -3.80 10.46 -4.73
C SER A 64 -2.43 10.60 -4.08
N SER A 65 -2.38 11.08 -2.83
CA SER A 65 -1.19 10.95 -1.97
C SER A 65 -1.27 9.67 -1.13
N LEU A 66 -0.11 9.12 -0.77
CA LEU A 66 0.02 7.90 0.02
C LEU A 66 0.79 8.20 1.31
N CYS A 67 0.26 7.74 2.44
CA CYS A 67 0.94 7.76 3.73
C CYS A 67 1.13 6.33 4.25
N LEU A 68 2.31 6.02 4.76
CA LEU A 68 2.68 4.75 5.37
C LEU A 68 3.37 4.96 6.72
N MET A 69 3.25 3.98 7.61
CA MET A 69 3.99 3.94 8.87
C MET A 69 4.33 2.48 9.20
N ALA A 70 5.59 2.21 9.54
CA ALA A 70 6.04 0.87 9.92
C ALA A 70 5.86 0.65 11.43
N ASN A 71 5.50 -0.58 11.81
CA ASN A 71 5.84 -1.15 13.10
C ASN A 71 6.99 -2.14 12.91
N MET A 72 8.12 -1.87 13.54
CA MET A 72 9.32 -2.70 13.45
C MET A 72 9.51 -3.51 14.73
N GLN A 73 9.95 -4.76 14.58
CA GLN A 73 10.28 -5.64 15.69
C GLN A 73 11.20 -4.95 16.71
N GLY A 74 10.82 -5.00 17.98
CA GLY A 74 11.58 -4.43 19.09
C GLY A 74 11.66 -2.90 19.12
N SER A 75 11.18 -2.20 18.09
CA SER A 75 11.18 -0.73 17.99
C SER A 75 9.76 -0.13 18.06
N GLY A 76 8.73 -0.92 17.75
CA GLY A 76 7.35 -0.46 17.69
C GLY A 76 7.10 0.41 16.45
N TRP A 77 6.07 1.26 16.55
CA TRP A 77 5.68 2.17 15.47
C TRP A 77 6.70 3.29 15.27
N ASP A 78 6.94 3.65 14.01
CA ASP A 78 7.64 4.88 13.67
C ASP A 78 6.95 6.11 14.31
N PRO A 79 7.71 7.13 14.71
CA PRO A 79 7.16 8.28 15.44
C PRO A 79 6.25 9.18 14.59
N SER A 80 6.32 9.07 13.26
CA SER A 80 5.50 9.86 12.34
C SER A 80 5.22 9.10 11.05
N TRP A 81 4.12 9.45 10.40
CA TRP A 81 3.79 8.96 9.07
C TRP A 81 4.82 9.46 8.04
N SER A 82 5.19 8.59 7.11
CA SER A 82 5.90 8.96 5.89
C SER A 82 4.88 9.11 4.78
N CYS A 83 4.81 10.27 4.14
CA CYS A 83 3.82 10.55 3.11
C CYS A 83 4.49 11.04 1.81
N ALA A 84 3.89 10.68 0.68
CA ALA A 84 4.32 11.10 -0.65
C ALA A 84 3.10 11.53 -1.47
N GLY A 85 3.29 12.56 -2.31
CA GLY A 85 2.24 13.06 -3.22
C GLY A 85 2.00 12.15 -4.43
N ASP A 86 1.09 12.56 -5.30
CA ASP A 86 0.72 11.83 -6.52
C ASP A 86 1.95 11.43 -7.36
N GLY A 87 2.07 10.13 -7.62
CA GLY A 87 3.16 9.53 -8.40
C GLY A 87 4.52 9.54 -7.71
N GLN A 88 4.62 10.00 -6.45
CA GLN A 88 5.85 10.01 -5.68
C GLN A 88 5.96 8.76 -4.80
N SER A 89 7.18 8.23 -4.65
CA SER A 89 7.43 7.06 -3.82
C SER A 89 7.61 7.42 -2.35
N VAL A 90 7.03 6.60 -1.47
CA VAL A 90 7.30 6.59 -0.03
C VAL A 90 7.98 5.29 0.35
N THR A 91 8.97 5.34 1.25
CA THR A 91 9.66 4.16 1.79
C THR A 91 9.59 4.16 3.31
N ILE A 92 9.28 3.01 3.89
CA ILE A 92 9.27 2.77 5.35
C ILE A 92 10.07 1.51 5.69
N GLY A 93 10.44 1.36 6.96
CA GLY A 93 11.33 0.29 7.42
C GLY A 93 12.81 0.55 7.13
N LYS A 94 13.67 -0.43 7.41
CA LYS A 94 15.13 -0.28 7.35
C LYS A 94 15.80 -1.45 6.65
N ALA A 95 16.01 -1.28 5.35
CA ALA A 95 16.68 -2.28 4.51
C ALA A 95 18.11 -2.58 4.98
N GLY A 96 18.43 -3.86 5.11
CA GLY A 96 19.76 -4.38 5.46
C GLY A 96 20.15 -4.22 6.93
N GLN A 97 19.20 -3.85 7.80
CA GLN A 97 19.47 -3.61 9.22
C GLN A 97 19.06 -4.79 10.13
N GLY A 98 18.47 -5.87 9.58
CA GLY A 98 17.99 -6.99 10.38
C GLY A 98 16.71 -6.68 11.19
N LEU A 99 16.12 -5.50 11.00
CA LEU A 99 14.87 -5.09 11.65
C LEU A 99 13.69 -5.37 10.73
N ARG A 100 12.77 -6.21 11.19
CA ARG A 100 11.67 -6.75 10.40
C ARG A 100 10.39 -5.97 10.67
N LEU A 101 9.57 -5.79 9.63
CA LEU A 101 8.23 -5.22 9.76
C LEU A 101 7.29 -6.26 10.37
N GLU A 102 6.63 -5.90 11.47
CA GLU A 102 5.54 -6.69 12.06
C GLU A 102 4.18 -6.22 11.54
N ALA A 103 4.01 -4.91 11.38
CA ALA A 103 2.80 -4.29 10.86
C ALA A 103 3.09 -3.05 10.02
N VAL A 104 2.11 -2.68 9.19
CA VAL A 104 2.10 -1.44 8.41
C VAL A 104 0.76 -0.76 8.60
N GLN A 105 0.81 0.53 8.87
CA GLN A 105 -0.31 1.44 8.77
C GLN A 105 -0.24 2.16 7.43
N PHE A 106 -1.38 2.35 6.79
CA PHE A 106 -1.47 2.91 5.45
C PHE A 106 -2.75 3.72 5.26
N GLY A 107 -2.71 4.68 4.35
CA GLY A 107 -3.87 5.47 3.95
C GLY A 107 -3.56 6.32 2.73
N VAL A 108 -4.61 6.73 2.03
CA VAL A 108 -4.53 7.71 0.93
C VAL A 108 -5.39 8.92 1.27
N GLN A 109 -5.11 10.07 0.66
CA GLN A 109 -5.89 11.28 0.92
C GLN A 109 -7.28 11.26 0.26
N SER A 110 -7.39 10.56 -0.87
CA SER A 110 -8.62 10.42 -1.65
C SER A 110 -8.65 9.05 -2.32
N GLY A 111 -9.83 8.43 -2.39
CA GLY A 111 -9.99 7.04 -2.79
C GLY A 111 -9.89 6.07 -1.62
N VAL A 112 -10.00 4.79 -1.94
CA VAL A 112 -9.93 3.70 -0.96
C VAL A 112 -8.64 2.92 -1.22
N ILE A 113 -7.91 2.60 -0.15
CA ILE A 113 -6.79 1.68 -0.18
C ILE A 113 -7.12 0.46 0.69
N CYS A 114 -6.87 -0.72 0.16
CA CYS A 114 -6.97 -1.99 0.88
C CYS A 114 -5.58 -2.59 1.08
N GLY A 115 -5.40 -3.29 2.20
CA GLY A 115 -4.17 -3.99 2.52
C GLY A 115 -4.41 -5.40 3.06
N ASN A 116 -3.42 -6.27 2.86
CA ASN A 116 -3.31 -7.58 3.49
C ASN A 116 -1.83 -7.90 3.77
N SER A 117 -1.54 -8.84 4.66
CA SER A 117 -0.19 -9.34 4.90
C SER A 117 -0.15 -10.85 5.07
N PHE A 118 0.98 -11.43 4.65
CA PHE A 118 1.36 -12.78 5.03
C PHE A 118 2.29 -12.68 6.24
N VAL A 119 1.85 -13.20 7.38
CA VAL A 119 2.63 -13.19 8.63
C VAL A 119 3.25 -14.57 8.85
N THR A 120 4.53 -14.62 9.19
CA THR A 120 5.25 -15.88 9.46
C THR A 120 4.51 -16.72 10.50
N GLY A 121 4.25 -17.99 10.16
CA GLY A 121 3.54 -18.94 11.05
C GLY A 121 2.03 -18.73 11.17
N VAL A 122 1.46 -17.69 10.56
CA VAL A 122 0.02 -17.42 10.53
C VAL A 122 -0.53 -17.57 9.10
N GLY A 123 0.19 -17.06 8.11
CA GLY A 123 -0.24 -17.02 6.71
C GLY A 123 -0.93 -15.71 6.34
N TRP A 124 -1.67 -15.73 5.23
CA TRP A 124 -2.48 -14.60 4.78
C TRP A 124 -3.66 -14.37 5.73
N ASN A 125 -4.00 -13.10 5.97
CA ASN A 125 -5.29 -12.80 6.58
C ASN A 125 -6.41 -13.20 5.61
N PRO A 126 -7.46 -13.92 6.06
CA PRO A 126 -8.57 -14.29 5.19
C PRO A 126 -9.37 -13.09 4.67
N ASN A 127 -9.25 -11.92 5.33
CA ASN A 127 -9.93 -10.70 4.91
C ASN A 127 -8.91 -9.62 4.55
N TRP A 128 -9.24 -8.85 3.52
CA TRP A 128 -8.55 -7.60 3.21
C TRP A 128 -9.08 -6.48 4.10
N TYR A 129 -8.17 -5.64 4.60
CA TYR A 129 -8.52 -4.46 5.39
C TYR A 129 -8.62 -3.26 4.46
N CYS A 130 -9.84 -2.81 4.20
CA CYS A 130 -10.13 -1.70 3.29
C CYS A 130 -10.50 -0.43 4.06
N GLY A 131 -9.97 0.69 3.59
CA GLY A 131 -10.35 2.03 4.04
C GLY A 131 -11.77 2.41 3.65
N VAL A 132 -12.19 3.55 4.19
CA VAL A 132 -13.17 4.42 3.54
C VAL A 132 -12.43 5.44 2.69
N ASP A 133 -13.15 6.24 1.91
CA ASP A 133 -12.56 7.36 1.17
C ASP A 133 -11.72 8.26 2.10
N GLY A 134 -10.43 8.38 1.81
CA GLY A 134 -9.47 9.16 2.63
C GLY A 134 -9.10 8.52 3.98
N GLY A 135 -9.52 7.29 4.25
CA GLY A 135 -9.31 6.60 5.52
C GLY A 135 -7.96 5.90 5.65
N THR A 136 -7.60 5.56 6.89
CA THR A 136 -6.41 4.76 7.22
C THR A 136 -6.78 3.37 7.75
N ASN A 137 -5.88 2.41 7.55
CA ASN A 137 -5.99 1.04 8.08
C ASN A 137 -4.61 0.50 8.46
N SER A 138 -4.60 -0.70 9.05
CA SER A 138 -3.39 -1.44 9.37
C SER A 138 -3.48 -2.92 9.00
N ILE A 139 -2.32 -3.51 8.72
CA ILE A 139 -2.12 -4.94 8.46
C ILE A 139 -0.93 -5.45 9.28
N GLY A 140 -0.86 -6.76 9.51
CA GLY A 140 0.18 -7.41 10.30
C GLY A 140 -0.16 -7.51 11.78
N THR A 141 0.87 -7.63 12.61
CA THR A 141 0.76 -7.77 14.08
C THR A 141 1.68 -6.78 14.79
N THR A 142 1.52 -6.62 16.10
CA THR A 142 2.40 -5.75 16.89
C THR A 142 2.80 -6.44 18.18
N GLY A 143 4.09 -6.50 18.47
CA GLY A 143 4.64 -7.05 19.71
C GLY A 143 4.47 -8.56 19.86
N GLN A 144 4.36 -9.28 18.75
CA GLN A 144 4.21 -10.75 18.72
C GLN A 144 5.50 -11.46 18.27
N ASP A 145 6.54 -10.72 17.88
CA ASP A 145 7.74 -11.25 17.23
C ASP A 145 7.40 -12.07 15.97
N GLN A 146 6.30 -11.70 15.29
CA GLN A 146 5.77 -12.34 14.09
C GLN A 146 5.89 -11.38 12.90
N PRO A 147 7.02 -11.42 12.17
CA PRO A 147 7.26 -10.54 11.04
C PRO A 147 6.40 -10.92 9.83
N MET A 148 6.23 -9.97 8.91
CA MET A 148 5.60 -10.19 7.62
C MET A 148 6.61 -10.74 6.60
N GLU A 149 6.16 -11.64 5.73
CA GLU A 149 6.94 -12.15 4.58
C GLU A 149 6.44 -11.57 3.25
N ALA A 150 5.20 -11.09 3.23
CA ALA A 150 4.62 -10.42 2.08
C ALA A 150 3.52 -9.43 2.49
N VAL A 151 3.29 -8.46 1.62
CA VAL A 151 2.21 -7.48 1.71
C VAL A 151 1.39 -7.51 0.42
N GLY A 152 0.09 -7.35 0.56
CA GLY A 152 -0.84 -7.15 -0.53
C GLY A 152 -1.45 -5.75 -0.44
N PHE A 153 -1.57 -5.05 -1.57
CA PHE A 153 -2.25 -3.76 -1.62
C PHE A 153 -3.11 -3.62 -2.87
N GLU A 154 -4.20 -2.86 -2.74
CA GLU A 154 -5.09 -2.51 -3.83
C GLU A 154 -5.56 -1.07 -3.65
N ILE A 155 -5.64 -0.32 -4.75
CA ILE A 155 -6.30 0.99 -4.76
C ILE A 155 -7.65 0.85 -5.46
N CYS A 156 -8.67 1.51 -4.93
CA CYS A 156 -10.01 1.49 -5.46
C CYS A 156 -10.58 2.90 -5.51
N ARG A 157 -11.59 3.09 -6.34
CA ARG A 157 -12.32 4.35 -6.37
C ARG A 157 -13.32 4.42 -5.22
N PRO A 158 -13.76 5.62 -4.82
CA PRO A 158 -14.79 5.77 -3.78
C PRO A 158 -16.09 5.01 -4.09
N GLU A 159 -16.42 4.82 -5.37
CA GLU A 159 -17.57 4.01 -5.82
C GLU A 159 -17.38 2.49 -5.69
N GLY A 160 -16.17 2.00 -5.43
CA GLY A 160 -15.91 0.61 -5.10
C GLY A 160 -14.56 0.06 -5.56
N CYS A 161 -14.16 -1.02 -4.88
CA CYS A 161 -13.46 -2.17 -5.46
C CYS A 161 -14.55 -3.14 -5.96
#